data_AF-A0A958EPH3-F1
#
_entry.id   AF-A0A958EPH3-F1
#
_cell.length_a   1.000
_cell.length_b   1.000
_cell.length_c   1.000
_cell.angle_alpha   90.00
_cell.angle_beta   90.00
_cell.angle_gamma   90.00
#
_symmetry.space_group_name_H-M   'P 1'
#
loop_
_entity.id
_entity.type
_entity.pdbx_description
1 polymer ?
#
loop_
_entity_poly.entity_id
_entity_poly.type
_entity_poly.pdbx_seq_one_letter_code
_entity_poly.pdbx_strand_id
1 'polypeptide(L)' 'ENVVFALGHSILNRTSKVNVGDLMAKYGGGGHVGAGTCQVDVDKADQVLNELLKAING' A
#
# COMPACT_ATOMS: atom_id res chain seq x y z
N GLU A 1 -12.99 4.39 13.81
CA GLU A 1 -11.98 5.33 13.29
C GLU A 1 -11.15 4.57 12.28
N ASN A 2 -10.78 5.21 11.17
CA ASN A 2 -10.08 4.53 10.07
C ASN A 2 -8.72 5.16 9.84
N VAL A 3 -7.73 4.34 9.53
CA VAL A 3 -6.39 4.76 9.12
C VAL A 3 -6.29 4.63 7.60
N VAL A 4 -5.80 5.69 6.95
CA VAL A 4 -5.59 5.72 5.51
C VAL A 4 -4.13 5.48 5.21
N PHE A 5 -3.83 4.46 4.41
CA PHE A 5 -2.51 4.25 3.85
C PHE A 5 -2.49 4.76 2.40
N ALA A 6 -1.49 5.57 2.08
CA ALA A 6 -1.21 6.03 0.73
C ALA A 6 0.21 5.60 0.33
N LEU A 7 0.31 4.94 -0.82
CA LEU A 7 1.56 4.37 -1.32
C LEU A 7 1.83 4.86 -2.73
N GLY A 8 3.10 5.11 -3.04
CA GLY A 8 3.51 5.66 -4.32
C GLY A 8 4.97 5.37 -4.65
N HIS A 9 5.25 5.17 -5.93
CA HIS A 9 6.61 4.99 -6.44
C HIS A 9 7.38 6.30 -6.44
N SER A 10 8.69 6.21 -6.16
CA SER A 10 9.58 7.35 -6.33
C SER A 10 9.69 7.74 -7.81
N ILE A 11 9.51 9.03 -8.11
CA ILE A 11 9.71 9.58 -9.45
C ILE A 11 11.19 9.72 -9.81
N LEU A 12 12.07 9.83 -8.80
CA LEU A 12 13.52 9.96 -8.96
C LEU A 12 14.18 8.58 -9.08
N ASN A 13 13.68 7.59 -8.33
CA ASN A 13 14.18 6.22 -8.33
C ASN A 13 13.07 5.25 -8.74
N ARG A 14 12.91 5.03 -10.04
CA ARG A 14 11.82 4.23 -10.64
C ARG A 14 12.19 2.74 -10.76
N THR A 15 12.80 2.18 -9.71
CA THR A 15 13.24 0.77 -9.67
C THR A 15 12.22 -0.17 -9.03
N SER A 16 11.22 0.37 -8.31
CA SER A 16 10.15 -0.42 -7.71
C SER A 16 9.37 -1.20 -8.78
N LYS A 17 9.24 -2.51 -8.58
CA LYS A 17 8.47 -3.42 -9.43
C LYS A 17 7.11 -3.80 -8.84
N VAL A 18 6.81 -3.31 -7.64
CA VAL A 18 5.56 -3.60 -6.93
C VAL A 18 4.40 -3.00 -7.70
N ASN A 19 3.33 -3.76 -7.93
CA ASN A 19 2.06 -3.19 -8.40
C ASN A 19 1.29 -2.66 -7.19
N VAL A 20 1.36 -1.35 -6.96
CA VAL A 20 0.71 -0.71 -5.80
C VAL A 20 -0.81 -0.86 -5.85
N GLY A 21 -1.42 -0.73 -7.03
CA GLY A 21 -2.87 -0.87 -7.19
C GLY A 21 -3.37 -2.25 -6.77
N ASP A 22 -2.73 -3.32 -7.26
CA ASP A 22 -3.07 -4.70 -6.89
C ASP A 22 -2.82 -4.96 -5.40
N LEU A 23 -1.75 -4.39 -4.83
CA LEU A 23 -1.44 -4.52 -3.40
C LEU A 23 -2.51 -3.85 -2.53
N MET A 24 -2.92 -2.62 -2.87
CA MET A 24 -3.95 -1.89 -2.14
C MET A 24 -5.34 -2.55 -2.27
N ALA A 25 -5.65 -3.15 -3.42
CA ALA A 25 -6.91 -3.84 -3.66
C ALA A 25 -7.17 -5.00 -2.67
N LYS A 26 -6.11 -5.68 -2.20
CA LYS A 26 -6.20 -6.75 -1.19
C LYS A 26 -6.77 -6.28 0.15
N TYR A 27 -6.62 -4.99 0.46
CA TYR A 27 -7.09 -4.37 1.71
C TYR A 27 -8.34 -3.51 1.50
N GLY A 28 -9.11 -3.77 0.43
CA GLY A 28 -10.32 -3.00 0.11
C GLY A 28 -10.03 -1.60 -0.45
N GLY A 29 -8.78 -1.33 -0.83
CA GLY A 29 -8.37 -0.09 -1.49
C GLY A 29 -8.34 -0.20 -3.02
N GLY A 30 -7.50 0.61 -3.66
CA GLY A 30 -7.28 0.56 -5.10
C GLY A 30 -6.21 1.53 -5.58
N GLY A 31 -5.99 1.56 -6.89
CA GLY A 31 -4.99 2.44 -7.50
C GLY A 31 -4.49 1.93 -8.84
N HIS A 32 -3.30 2.41 -9.23
CA HIS A 32 -2.55 2.00 -10.41
C HIS A 32 -1.20 1.41 -9.98
N VAL A 33 -0.44 0.87 -10.94
CA VAL A 33 0.88 0.27 -10.68
C VAL A 33 1.80 1.16 -9.84
N GLY A 34 1.81 2.47 -10.08
CA GLY A 34 2.72 3.40 -9.41
C GLY A 34 2.17 4.10 -8.17
N ALA A 35 0.87 4.00 -7.85
CA ALA A 35 0.28 4.69 -6.71
C ALA A 35 -1.10 4.12 -6.36
N GLY A 36 -1.43 4.12 -5.07
CA GLY A 36 -2.73 3.67 -4.58
C GLY A 36 -2.96 3.99 -3.12
N THR A 37 -4.18 3.74 -2.66
CA THR A 37 -4.60 3.97 -1.28
C THR A 37 -5.49 2.83 -0.78
N CYS A 38 -5.49 2.61 0.53
CA CYS A 38 -6.48 1.79 1.22
C CYS A 38 -6.87 2.44 2.55
N GLN A 39 -8.05 2.08 3.06
CA GLN A 39 -8.53 2.52 4.37
C GLN A 39 -8.84 1.28 5.21
N VAL A 40 -8.34 1.26 6.44
CA VAL A 40 -8.51 0.12 7.35
C VAL A 40 -8.95 0.58 8.72
N ASP A 41 -9.60 -0.32 9.46
CA ASP A 41 -9.94 -0.09 10.87
C ASP A 41 -8.66 0.19 11.68
N VAL A 42 -8.74 1.10 12.65
CA VAL A 42 -7.59 1.45 13.51
C VAL A 42 -6.98 0.22 14.20
N ASP A 43 -7.82 -0.75 14.61
CA ASP A 43 -7.40 -1.98 15.29
C ASP A 43 -6.55 -2.91 14.40
N LYS A 44 -6.63 -2.72 13.07
CA LYS A 44 -5.89 -3.51 12.08
C LYS A 44 -4.72 -2.74 11.46
N ALA A 45 -4.55 -1.46 11.78
CA ALA A 45 -3.59 -0.59 11.13
C ALA A 45 -2.15 -1.12 11.24
N ASP A 46 -1.73 -1.56 12.42
CA ASP A 46 -0.37 -2.07 12.65
C ASP A 46 -0.12 -3.40 11.92
N GLN A 47 -1.11 -4.27 11.86
CA GLN A 47 -1.02 -5.53 11.12
C GLN A 47 -0.84 -5.24 9.62
N VAL A 48 -1.73 -4.42 9.06
CA VAL A 48 -1.72 -4.08 7.64
C VAL A 48 -0.43 -3.34 7.27
N LEU A 49 0.05 -2.42 8.10
CA LEU A 49 1.32 -1.74 7.89
C LEU A 49 2.49 -2.73 7.77
N ASN A 50 2.57 -3.72 8.68
CA ASN A 50 3.62 -4.74 8.63
C ASN A 50 3.53 -5.63 7.39
N GLU A 51 2.33 -5.99 6.96
CA GLU A 51 2.12 -6.76 5.73
C GLU A 51 2.51 -5.96 4.49
N LEU A 52 2.17 -4.67 4.43
CA LEU A 52 2.57 -3.76 3.36
C LEU A 52 4.09 -3.62 3.28
N LEU A 53 4.77 -3.40 4.42
CA LEU A 53 6.23 -3.31 4.45
C LEU A 53 6.91 -4.60 3.97
N LYS A 54 6.40 -5.76 4.35
CA LYS A 54 6.90 -7.06 3.87
C LYS A 54 6.69 -7.23 2.36
N ALA A 55 5.54 -6.80 1.84
CA ALA A 55 5.25 -6.89 0.41
C ALA A 55 6.11 -5.94 -0.44
N ILE A 56 6.52 -4.79 0.12
CA ILE A 56 7.31 -3.77 -0.59
C ILE A 56 8.81 -4.08 -0.57
N ASN A 57 9.33 -4.62 0.54
CA ASN A 57 10.76 -4.90 0.72
C ASN A 57 11.18 -6.33 0.33
N GLY A 58 10.27 -7.11 -0.27
CA GLY A 58 10.51 -8.50 -0.70
C GLY A 58 11.09 -8.64 -2.11
#